data_AF-A0A7S0NUU1-F1
#
_entry.id   AF-A0A7S0NUU1-F1
#
_cell.length_a   1.000
_cell.length_b   1.000
_cell.length_c   1.000
_cell.angle_alpha   90.00
_cell.angle_beta   90.00
_cell.angle_gamma   90.00
#
_symmetry.space_group_name_H-M   'P 1'
#
loop_
_entity.id
_entity.type
_entity.pdbx_description
1 polymer ?
#
loop_
_entity_poly.entity_id
_entity_poly.type
_entity_poly.pdbx_seq_one_letter_code
_entity_poly.pdbx_strand_id
1 'polypeptide(L)'
;NDQEIVALLCGGHVYGRCHPKASGYAGPWVEHPTKFSNEYATDMIEDEWRLVSHADTWLDAQGAAELRPAPGKRQYVNKDPRRGPDGEPNQMMLVSDMILVWDLDFRPHVETYARDADALQEDFGKAFKKLTELGCGFS
;
A
#
# COMPACT_ATOMS: atom_id res chain seq x y z
N ASN A 1 -6.28 17.81 3.40
CA ASN A 1 -5.80 17.81 4.81
C ASN A 1 -5.21 16.44 5.09
N ASP A 2 -4.72 16.17 6.30
CA ASP A 2 -4.03 14.91 6.62
C ASP A 2 -4.94 13.69 6.43
N GLN A 3 -6.17 13.76 6.91
CA GLN A 3 -7.20 12.73 6.69
C GLN A 3 -7.42 12.43 5.21
N GLU A 4 -7.56 13.45 4.35
CA GLU A 4 -7.74 13.27 2.90
C GLU A 4 -6.50 12.61 2.25
N ILE A 5 -5.29 12.96 2.70
CA ILE A 5 -4.04 12.34 2.20
C ILE A 5 -4.03 10.85 2.54
N VAL A 6 -4.29 10.52 3.82
CA VAL A 6 -4.29 9.14 4.29
C VAL A 6 -5.40 8.34 3.61
N ALA A 7 -6.61 8.90 3.49
CA ALA A 7 -7.73 8.23 2.81
C ALA A 7 -7.41 7.93 1.34
N LEU A 8 -6.83 8.88 0.60
CA LEU A 8 -6.46 8.70 -0.81
C LEU A 8 -5.40 7.60 -0.99
N LEU A 9 -4.38 7.58 -0.14
CA LEU A 9 -3.34 6.55 -0.19
C LEU A 9 -3.88 5.19 0.24
N CYS A 10 -4.61 5.13 1.36
CA CYS A 10 -5.18 3.90 1.88
C CYS A 10 -6.20 3.28 0.93
N GLY A 11 -7.08 4.07 0.30
CA GLY A 11 -8.08 3.57 -0.64
C GLY A 11 -7.53 3.34 -2.06
N GLY A 12 -6.51 4.09 -2.46
CA GLY A 12 -5.88 3.95 -3.77
C GLY A 12 -4.97 2.72 -3.89
N HIS A 13 -4.07 2.52 -2.92
CA HIS A 13 -3.10 1.42 -2.94
C HIS A 13 -3.70 0.05 -2.57
N VAL A 14 -5.00 -0.03 -2.28
CA VAL A 14 -5.73 -1.32 -2.34
C VAL A 14 -5.69 -1.91 -3.76
N TYR A 15 -5.57 -1.06 -4.78
CA TYR A 15 -5.63 -1.50 -6.16
C TYR A 15 -4.27 -1.66 -6.82
N GLY A 16 -4.17 -2.70 -7.65
CA GLY A 16 -3.04 -2.89 -8.55
C GLY A 16 -1.73 -3.20 -7.83
N ARG A 17 -0.63 -2.79 -8.45
CA ARG A 17 0.73 -3.13 -8.01
C ARG A 17 1.79 -2.24 -8.62
N CYS A 18 2.98 -2.29 -8.03
CA CYS A 18 4.19 -1.76 -8.64
C CYS A 18 4.81 -2.73 -9.65
N HIS A 19 5.39 -2.17 -10.71
CA HIS A 19 6.10 -2.89 -11.76
C HIS A 19 7.53 -2.35 -11.92
N PRO A 20 8.59 -3.21 -11.88
CA PRO A 20 9.98 -2.75 -11.97
C PRO A 20 10.30 -1.98 -13.24
N LYS A 21 9.66 -2.32 -14.36
CA LYS A 21 9.85 -1.64 -15.64
C LYS A 21 9.26 -0.22 -15.68
N ALA A 22 8.28 0.08 -14.81
CA ALA A 22 7.60 1.37 -14.77
C ALA A 22 8.17 2.28 -13.67
N SER A 23 8.25 1.80 -12.43
CA SER A 23 8.67 2.60 -11.26
C SER A 23 9.98 2.14 -10.63
N GLY A 24 10.43 0.93 -10.95
CA GLY A 24 11.56 0.26 -10.29
C GLY A 24 11.19 -0.48 -9.00
N TYR A 25 9.94 -0.42 -8.55
CA TYR A 25 9.42 -1.20 -7.41
C TYR A 25 8.61 -2.40 -7.91
N ALA A 26 8.46 -3.42 -7.07
CA ALA A 26 7.84 -4.70 -7.45
C ALA A 26 6.79 -5.15 -6.44
N GLY A 27 5.63 -5.57 -6.94
CA GLY A 27 4.64 -6.30 -6.14
C GLY A 27 3.39 -5.48 -5.80
N PRO A 28 2.31 -6.17 -5.41
CA PRO A 28 1.09 -5.54 -4.93
C PRO A 28 1.23 -5.10 -3.47
N TRP A 29 0.42 -4.13 -3.06
CA TRP A 29 0.34 -3.73 -1.66
C TRP A 29 -0.50 -4.69 -0.80
N VAL A 30 -1.50 -5.34 -1.41
CA VAL A 30 -2.48 -6.22 -0.74
C VAL A 30 -2.58 -7.58 -1.45
N GLU A 31 -3.21 -8.57 -0.81
CA GLU A 31 -3.48 -9.89 -1.37
C GLU A 31 -4.48 -9.88 -2.50
N HIS A 32 -5.52 -9.04 -2.40
CA HIS A 32 -6.61 -8.97 -3.37
C HIS A 32 -6.66 -7.62 -4.10
N PRO A 33 -5.69 -7.32 -5.01
CA PRO A 33 -5.50 -5.99 -5.59
C PRO A 33 -6.57 -5.55 -6.60
N THR A 34 -7.69 -6.25 -6.69
CA THR A 34 -8.80 -6.00 -7.62
C THR A 34 -10.13 -5.76 -6.92
N LYS A 35 -10.15 -5.73 -5.59
CA LYS A 35 -11.35 -5.50 -4.78
C LYS A 35 -11.08 -4.40 -3.77
N PHE A 36 -12.05 -3.52 -3.55
CA PHE A 36 -11.95 -2.54 -2.47
C PHE A 36 -12.05 -3.24 -1.12
N SER A 37 -11.19 -2.87 -0.18
CA SER A 37 -11.14 -3.35 1.19
C SER A 37 -10.36 -2.35 2.04
N ASN A 38 -10.27 -2.57 3.34
CA ASN A 38 -9.36 -1.84 4.23
C ASN A 38 -8.04 -2.60 4.48
N GLU A 39 -7.79 -3.68 3.72
CA GLU A 39 -6.65 -4.58 3.88
C GLU A 39 -5.32 -3.83 3.91
N TYR A 40 -5.13 -2.84 3.02
CA TYR A 40 -3.94 -2.00 3.01
C TYR A 40 -3.65 -1.33 4.36
N ALA A 41 -4.67 -0.78 5.02
CA ALA A 41 -4.52 -0.10 6.31
C ALA A 41 -4.30 -1.10 7.45
N THR A 42 -5.03 -2.21 7.43
CA THR A 42 -4.92 -3.31 8.41
C THR A 42 -3.52 -3.92 8.38
N ASP A 43 -3.08 -4.36 7.22
CA ASP A 43 -1.79 -5.04 7.01
C ASP A 43 -0.62 -4.12 7.37
N MET A 44 -0.71 -2.83 7.05
CA MET A 44 0.35 -1.87 7.38
C MET A 44 0.59 -1.77 8.90
N ILE A 45 -0.43 -1.98 9.72
CA ILE A 45 -0.35 -1.92 11.18
C ILE A 45 -0.02 -3.28 11.79
N GLU A 46 -0.61 -4.36 11.26
CA GLU A 46 -0.55 -5.69 11.86
C GLU A 46 0.70 -6.48 11.42
N ASP A 47 1.20 -6.26 10.21
CA ASP A 47 2.31 -7.02 9.66
C ASP A 47 3.69 -6.45 10.04
N GLU A 48 4.70 -7.32 9.98
CA GLU A 48 6.08 -6.92 10.15
C GLU A 48 6.78 -6.69 8.80
N TRP A 49 7.33 -5.50 8.63
CA TRP A 49 7.95 -5.08 7.38
C TRP A 49 9.47 -5.17 7.43
N ARG A 50 10.09 -5.66 6.35
CA ARG A 50 11.55 -5.69 6.15
C ARG A 50 11.93 -4.86 4.93
N LEU A 51 12.88 -3.95 5.10
CA LEU A 51 13.49 -3.23 3.98
C LEU A 51 14.36 -4.19 3.16
N VAL A 52 14.04 -4.32 1.87
CA VAL A 52 14.80 -5.14 0.91
C VAL A 52 15.35 -4.28 -0.22
N SER A 53 16.42 -4.77 -0.85
CA SER A 53 17.02 -4.18 -2.04
C SER A 53 17.14 -5.22 -3.14
N HIS A 54 17.54 -4.82 -4.35
CA HIS A 54 17.75 -5.74 -5.45
C HIS A 54 18.71 -6.88 -5.12
N ALA A 55 19.76 -6.61 -4.34
CA ALA A 55 20.79 -7.58 -3.98
C ALA A 55 20.43 -8.47 -2.78
N ASP A 56 19.26 -8.27 -2.16
CA ASP A 56 18.84 -9.09 -1.02
C ASP A 56 18.41 -10.49 -1.50
N THR A 57 19.05 -11.52 -0.95
CA THR A 57 18.76 -12.93 -1.23
C THR A 57 17.77 -13.54 -0.25
N TRP A 58 17.37 -12.79 0.79
CA TRP A 58 16.35 -13.23 1.76
C TRP A 58 15.03 -13.58 1.05
N LEU A 59 14.66 -12.81 0.02
CA LEU A 59 13.47 -13.06 -0.80
C LEU A 59 13.50 -14.44 -1.47
N ASP A 60 14.67 -14.93 -1.87
CA ASP A 60 14.79 -16.25 -2.49
C ASP A 60 14.47 -17.35 -1.48
N ALA A 61 14.96 -17.20 -0.24
CA ALA A 61 14.70 -18.14 0.85
C ALA A 61 13.22 -18.16 1.27
N GLN A 62 12.50 -17.05 1.11
CA GLN A 62 11.05 -16.96 1.35
C GLN A 62 10.21 -17.40 0.15
N GLY A 63 10.82 -17.72 -1.00
CA GLY A 63 10.08 -17.99 -2.24
C GLY A 63 9.30 -16.77 -2.75
N ALA A 64 9.83 -15.57 -2.50
CA ALA A 64 9.23 -14.26 -2.80
C ALA A 64 10.10 -13.39 -3.73
N ALA A 65 10.84 -14.03 -4.63
CA ALA A 65 11.78 -13.37 -5.54
C ALA A 65 11.10 -12.33 -6.47
N GLU A 66 9.81 -12.46 -6.72
CA GLU A 66 8.98 -11.58 -7.53
C GLU A 66 8.79 -10.19 -6.89
N LEU A 67 8.96 -10.06 -5.58
CA LEU A 67 8.92 -8.79 -4.85
C LEU A 67 10.26 -8.02 -4.91
N ARG A 68 11.25 -8.53 -5.64
CA ARG A 68 12.56 -7.90 -5.76
C ARG A 68 12.48 -6.60 -6.56
N PRO A 69 12.87 -5.45 -5.98
CA PRO A 69 12.89 -4.18 -6.70
C PRO A 69 14.02 -4.15 -7.74
N ALA A 70 13.97 -3.19 -8.66
CA ALA A 70 15.04 -2.93 -9.63
C ALA A 70 16.35 -2.47 -8.93
N PRO A 71 17.52 -2.61 -9.59
CA PRO A 71 18.78 -2.11 -9.05
C PRO A 71 18.71 -0.63 -8.62
N GLY A 72 19.26 -0.32 -7.44
CA GLY A 72 19.24 1.03 -6.86
C GLY A 72 17.94 1.42 -6.15
N LYS A 73 16.89 0.58 -6.20
CA LYS A 73 15.65 0.77 -5.45
C LYS A 73 15.62 -0.08 -4.19
N ARG A 74 14.85 0.40 -3.21
CA ARG A 74 14.57 -0.28 -1.95
C ARG A 74 13.10 -0.13 -1.61
N GLN A 75 12.49 -1.18 -1.10
CA GLN A 75 11.09 -1.21 -0.68
C GLN A 75 10.96 -2.08 0.56
N TYR A 76 9.84 -1.97 1.24
CA TYR A 76 9.48 -2.86 2.33
C TYR A 76 8.69 -4.05 1.78
N VAL A 77 8.90 -5.22 2.38
CA VAL A 77 8.18 -6.45 2.09
C VAL A 77 7.76 -7.09 3.41
N ASN A 78 6.56 -7.69 3.45
CA ASN A 78 6.11 -8.43 4.62
C ASN A 78 7.09 -9.58 4.91
N LYS A 79 7.48 -9.75 6.18
CA LYS A 79 8.34 -10.86 6.62
C LYS A 79 7.70 -12.24 6.46
N ASP A 80 6.38 -12.32 6.41
CA ASP A 80 5.59 -13.51 6.09
C ASP A 80 4.74 -13.25 4.82
N PRO A 81 5.37 -13.22 3.62
CA PRO A 81 4.68 -12.85 2.39
C PRO A 81 3.65 -13.93 2.05
N ARG A 82 2.37 -13.56 2.05
CA ARG A 82 1.27 -14.44 1.64
C ARG A 82 1.27 -14.57 0.10
N ARG A 83 0.49 -15.51 -0.44
CA ARG A 83 0.33 -15.63 -1.90
C ARG A 83 -1.05 -15.14 -2.30
N GLY A 84 -1.09 -14.22 -3.25
CA GLY A 84 -2.34 -13.73 -3.82
C GLY A 84 -3.03 -14.75 -4.73
N PRO A 85 -4.20 -14.38 -5.28
CA PRO A 85 -4.99 -15.23 -6.19
C PRO A 85 -4.23 -15.75 -7.40
N ASP A 86 -3.25 -15.00 -7.89
CA ASP A 86 -2.41 -15.36 -9.03
C ASP A 86 -1.24 -16.28 -8.65
N GLY A 87 -1.14 -16.68 -7.38
CA GLY A 87 -0.07 -17.49 -6.85
C GLY A 87 1.25 -16.75 -6.63
N GLU A 88 1.29 -15.44 -6.90
CA GLU A 88 2.47 -14.60 -6.64
C GLU A 88 2.51 -14.13 -5.17
N PRO A 89 3.72 -13.99 -4.59
CA PRO A 89 3.88 -13.44 -3.25
C PRO A 89 3.43 -11.98 -3.22
N ASN A 90 2.76 -11.60 -2.15
CA ASN A 90 2.13 -10.30 -1.98
C ASN A 90 2.77 -9.50 -0.83
N GLN A 91 2.27 -8.27 -0.71
CA GLN A 91 2.58 -7.26 0.29
C GLN A 91 3.99 -6.68 0.20
N MET A 92 4.07 -5.60 -0.55
CA MET A 92 5.12 -4.62 -0.48
C MET A 92 4.59 -3.28 0.01
N MET A 93 5.48 -2.47 0.59
CA MET A 93 5.21 -1.08 0.92
C MET A 93 6.35 -0.21 0.41
N LEU A 94 6.02 0.96 -0.11
CA LEU A 94 6.98 2.00 -0.42
C LEU A 94 7.40 2.73 0.86
N VAL A 95 8.51 3.47 0.80
CA VAL A 95 8.90 4.36 1.90
C VAL A 95 7.80 5.41 2.16
N SER A 96 7.12 5.88 1.12
CA SER A 96 5.97 6.78 1.25
C SER A 96 4.80 6.17 2.00
N ASP A 97 4.58 4.86 1.85
CA ASP A 97 3.50 4.14 2.52
C ASP A 97 3.82 4.00 4.00
N MET A 98 5.07 3.63 4.33
CA MET A 98 5.52 3.50 5.71
C MET A 98 5.45 4.79 6.53
N ILE A 99 5.57 5.97 5.88
CA ILE A 99 5.42 7.26 6.56
C ILE A 99 4.04 7.38 7.23
N LEU A 100 2.99 6.76 6.67
CA LEU A 100 1.63 6.85 7.21
C LEU A 100 1.52 6.25 8.62
N VAL A 101 2.36 5.28 8.98
CA VAL A 101 2.38 4.66 10.32
C VAL A 101 3.51 5.15 11.22
N TRP A 102 4.53 5.81 10.65
CA TRP A 102 5.63 6.41 11.40
C TRP A 102 5.32 7.84 11.85
N ASP A 103 4.54 8.57 11.08
CA ASP A 103 4.13 9.93 11.41
C ASP A 103 2.99 9.91 12.44
N LEU A 104 3.12 10.76 13.47
CA LEU A 104 2.19 10.79 14.61
C LEU A 104 0.82 11.40 14.24
N ASP A 105 0.75 12.24 13.21
CA ASP A 105 -0.48 12.89 12.77
C ASP A 105 -1.21 12.02 11.73
N PHE A 106 -0.48 11.24 10.91
CA PHE A 106 -1.09 10.30 9.96
C PHE A 106 -1.57 9.00 10.61
N ARG A 107 -0.79 8.44 11.54
CA ARG A 107 -1.06 7.11 12.11
C ARG A 107 -2.47 6.95 12.69
N PRO A 108 -3.05 7.91 13.44
CA PRO A 108 -4.41 7.78 13.96
C PRO A 108 -5.47 7.58 12.86
N HIS A 109 -5.27 8.17 11.68
CA HIS A 109 -6.16 7.99 10.54
C HIS A 109 -6.02 6.58 9.95
N VAL A 110 -4.78 6.08 9.79
CA VAL A 110 -4.54 4.69 9.34
C VAL A 110 -5.17 3.70 10.32
N GLU A 111 -4.99 3.89 11.62
CA GLU A 111 -5.57 3.02 12.65
C GLU A 111 -7.10 3.07 12.67
N THR A 112 -7.69 4.21 12.31
CA THR A 112 -9.14 4.33 12.16
C THR A 112 -9.61 3.49 10.98
N TYR A 113 -8.98 3.63 9.81
CA TYR A 113 -9.35 2.88 8.60
C TYR A 113 -9.09 1.37 8.70
N ALA A 114 -8.05 0.97 9.44
CA ALA A 114 -7.82 -0.45 9.75
C ALA A 114 -8.95 -1.06 10.60
N ARG A 115 -9.54 -0.29 11.51
CA ARG A 115 -10.63 -0.74 12.38
C ARG A 115 -12.02 -0.57 11.77
N ASP A 116 -12.18 0.35 10.82
CA ASP A 116 -13.46 0.74 10.24
C ASP A 116 -13.34 0.91 8.72
N ALA A 117 -13.76 -0.13 7.99
CA ALA A 117 -13.76 -0.15 6.53
C ALA A 117 -14.79 0.83 5.92
N ASP A 118 -15.92 1.06 6.61
CA ASP A 118 -16.95 1.98 6.13
C ASP A 118 -16.46 3.43 6.19
N ALA A 119 -15.72 3.78 7.24
CA ALA A 119 -15.05 5.08 7.36
C ALA A 119 -14.05 5.31 6.21
N LEU A 120 -13.23 4.31 5.87
CA LEU A 120 -12.31 4.41 4.74
C LEU A 120 -13.07 4.61 3.43
N GLN A 121 -14.12 3.85 3.19
CA GLN A 121 -14.93 3.96 1.97
C GLN A 121 -15.56 5.35 1.82
N GLU A 122 -16.14 5.87 2.90
CA GLU A 122 -16.78 7.19 2.90
C GLU A 122 -15.77 8.31 2.66
N ASP A 123 -14.67 8.33 3.42
CA ASP A 123 -13.65 9.38 3.32
C ASP A 123 -12.89 9.33 2.00
N PHE A 124 -12.53 8.12 1.53
CA PHE A 124 -11.91 7.95 0.22
C PHE A 124 -12.83 8.44 -0.90
N GLY A 125 -14.12 8.11 -0.85
CA GLY A 125 -15.09 8.56 -1.85
C GLY A 125 -15.18 10.10 -1.93
N LYS A 126 -15.25 10.77 -0.77
CA LYS A 126 -15.24 12.24 -0.70
C LYS A 126 -13.94 12.83 -1.20
N ALA A 127 -12.79 12.30 -0.75
CA ALA A 127 -11.48 12.81 -1.10
C ALA A 127 -11.15 12.58 -2.58
N PHE A 128 -11.51 11.43 -3.14
CA PHE A 128 -11.32 11.12 -4.55
C PHE A 128 -12.20 11.98 -5.45
N LYS A 129 -13.48 12.15 -5.09
CA LYS A 129 -14.37 13.09 -5.79
C LYS A 129 -13.78 14.49 -5.82
N LYS A 130 -13.34 14.99 -4.66
CA LYS A 130 -12.65 16.28 -4.56
C LYS A 130 -11.42 16.31 -5.44
N LEU A 131 -10.55 15.30 -5.38
CA LEU A 131 -9.33 15.23 -6.21
C LEU A 131 -9.64 15.34 -7.71
N THR A 132 -10.68 14.69 -8.21
CA THR A 132 -11.00 14.65 -9.64
C THR A 132 -11.84 15.84 -10.12
N GLU A 133 -12.60 16.48 -9.23
CA GLU A 133 -13.53 17.56 -9.58
C GLU A 133 -13.07 18.95 -9.10
N LEU A 134 -12.04 19.04 -8.24
CA LEU A 134 -11.57 20.32 -7.74
C LEU A 134 -11.01 21.18 -8.87
N GLY A 135 -11.71 22.28 -9.16
CA GLY A 135 -11.38 23.19 -10.27
C GLY A 135 -12.35 23.09 -11.46
N CYS A 136 -13.25 22.11 -11.48
CA CYS A 136 -14.37 22.08 -12.41
C CYS A 136 -15.44 23.08 -11.96
N GLY A 137 -15.76 24.08 -12.81
CA GLY A 137 -16.75 25.12 -12.51
C GLY A 137 -18.22 24.68 -12.58
N PHE A 138 -18.49 23.38 -12.55
CA PHE A 138 -19.83 22.82 -12.57
C PHE A 138 -20.07 22.14 -11.22
N SER A 139 -20.53 22.94 -10.24
CA SER A 139 -21.07 22.46 -8.97
C SER A 139 -22.58 22.44 -9.00
#